data_AF-A0A934F211-F1
#
_entry.id   AF-A0A934F211-F1
#
_cell.length_a   1.000
_cell.length_b   1.000
_cell.length_c   1.000
_cell.angle_alpha   90.00
_cell.angle_beta   90.00
_cell.angle_gamma   90.00
#
_symmetry.space_group_name_H-M   'P 1'
#
loop_
_entity.id
_entity.type
_entity.pdbx_description
1 polymer ?
#
loop_
_entity_poly.entity_id
_entity_poly.type
_entity_poly.pdbx_seq_one_letter_code
_entity_poly.pdbx_strand_id
1 'polypeptide(L)'
;MKTILRVLTLTLCLCAPSAWAADSADGKTLNVLFIGNSFTARHNLSQVVKTIAEAGQPGLKFEVTTVIYGGRTLKDHWRLGTQNFVKLASLTRDEEQATIQSLRDAVKKDRKDKYASGALARHQELLKTLDRSHRKWDIVVLQSYRDDMPDDPRYVEYAPKFADLIRAQGGRVVLYETSPQTQNEKALTAPPDVAPVIAKEKIIAALAKRINATVVPMAMVALHCQTTRPDLTLRFVNDAHLNQTMAYLTACTFYGALFDKSPEGLALDRVTDIRYLDDKQKDKDRDGGPITRVFSAKDRADLQRIAWEGLKKFRALAE
;
A
#
# COMPACT_ATOMS: atom_id res chain seq x y z
N MET A 1 67.16 8.09 -8.96
CA MET A 1 66.01 7.47 -8.26
C MET A 1 64.80 8.36 -8.50
N LYS A 2 63.85 7.93 -9.35
CA LYS A 2 62.66 8.72 -9.72
C LYS A 2 61.47 8.23 -8.87
N THR A 3 60.99 9.09 -8.00
CA THR A 3 59.85 8.84 -7.11
C THR A 3 58.56 8.81 -7.92
N ILE A 4 57.88 7.66 -7.96
CA ILE A 4 56.57 7.51 -8.60
C ILE A 4 55.51 8.01 -7.62
N LEU A 5 54.88 9.14 -7.95
CA LEU A 5 53.72 9.67 -7.22
C LEU A 5 52.49 8.87 -7.66
N ARG A 6 51.99 7.97 -6.79
CA ARG A 6 50.71 7.29 -7.00
C ARG A 6 49.59 8.27 -6.68
N VAL A 7 48.91 8.77 -7.71
CA VAL A 7 47.65 9.49 -7.57
C VAL A 7 46.57 8.46 -7.21
N LEU A 8 46.07 8.52 -5.98
CA LEU A 8 44.91 7.78 -5.54
C LEU A 8 43.66 8.52 -6.07
N THR A 9 43.04 7.99 -7.12
CA THR A 9 41.76 8.52 -7.62
C THR A 9 40.67 8.09 -6.65
N LEU A 10 40.25 9.00 -5.77
CA LEU A 10 39.09 8.82 -4.91
C LEU A 10 37.84 8.95 -5.78
N THR A 11 37.29 7.82 -6.24
CA THR A 11 36.00 7.81 -6.94
C THR A 11 34.91 8.16 -5.94
N LEU A 12 34.51 9.43 -5.91
CA LEU A 12 33.37 9.90 -5.14
C LEU A 12 32.12 9.26 -5.77
N CYS A 13 31.64 8.16 -5.17
CA CYS A 13 30.37 7.56 -5.54
C CYS A 13 29.26 8.48 -5.03
N LEU A 14 28.89 9.47 -5.84
CA LEU A 14 27.69 10.28 -5.64
C LEU A 14 26.49 9.34 -5.73
N CYS A 15 26.08 8.79 -4.58
CA CYS A 15 24.71 8.32 -4.39
C CYS A 15 23.82 9.54 -4.55
N ALA A 16 23.36 9.81 -5.79
CA ALA A 16 22.28 10.75 -5.99
C ALA A 16 21.10 10.26 -5.15
N PRO A 17 20.55 11.07 -4.24
CA PRO A 17 19.28 10.72 -3.63
C PRO A 17 18.29 10.56 -4.79
N SER A 18 17.61 9.42 -4.86
CA SER A 18 16.47 9.19 -5.72
C SER A 18 15.28 10.04 -5.26
N ALA A 19 15.47 11.36 -5.15
CA ALA A 19 14.40 12.32 -5.03
C ALA A 19 13.72 12.35 -6.39
N TRP A 20 12.73 11.47 -6.58
CA TRP A 20 11.85 11.54 -7.73
C TRP A 20 11.23 12.92 -7.72
N ALA A 21 11.64 13.75 -8.68
CA ALA A 21 11.13 15.10 -8.82
C ALA A 21 9.60 15.03 -8.73
N ALA A 22 9.05 15.78 -7.78
CA ALA A 22 7.62 16.02 -7.67
C ALA A 22 7.21 16.82 -8.90
N ASP A 23 7.12 16.13 -10.03
CA ASP A 23 6.58 16.64 -11.27
C ASP A 23 5.17 17.13 -10.93
N SER A 24 4.98 18.46 -11.02
CA SER A 24 3.69 19.10 -10.75
C SER A 24 2.61 18.35 -11.54
N ALA A 25 1.62 17.84 -10.80
CA ALA A 25 0.57 16.99 -11.35
C ALA A 25 -0.53 17.77 -12.09
N ASP A 26 -0.35 19.08 -12.29
CA ASP A 26 -1.28 19.95 -13.02
C ASP A 26 -1.59 19.36 -14.40
N GLY A 27 -2.85 18.94 -14.59
CA GLY A 27 -3.32 18.35 -15.85
C GLY A 27 -2.90 16.90 -16.11
N LYS A 28 -2.27 16.22 -15.15
CA LYS A 28 -1.82 14.81 -15.30
C LYS A 28 -2.89 13.83 -14.79
N THR A 29 -3.10 12.74 -15.53
CA THR A 29 -3.84 11.56 -15.04
C THR A 29 -2.84 10.51 -14.57
N LEU A 30 -2.99 10.01 -13.34
CA LEU A 30 -2.23 8.86 -12.83
C LEU A 30 -3.14 7.64 -12.76
N ASN A 31 -2.79 6.59 -13.50
CA ASN A 31 -3.47 5.29 -13.46
C ASN A 31 -2.78 4.44 -12.39
N VAL A 32 -3.51 4.14 -11.31
CA VAL A 32 -2.97 3.52 -10.10
C VAL A 32 -3.66 2.20 -9.81
N LEU A 33 -2.89 1.12 -9.77
CA LEU A 33 -3.36 -0.21 -9.41
C LEU A 33 -3.01 -0.53 -7.96
N PHE A 34 -4.01 -0.84 -7.15
CA PHE A 34 -3.81 -1.41 -5.81
C PHE A 34 -3.98 -2.92 -5.84
N ILE A 35 -2.93 -3.64 -5.43
CA ILE A 35 -2.94 -5.08 -5.22
C ILE A 35 -2.92 -5.33 -3.71
N GLY A 36 -3.93 -6.03 -3.21
CA GLY A 36 -3.97 -6.33 -1.79
C GLY A 36 -5.17 -7.15 -1.35
N ASN A 37 -5.52 -6.97 -0.09
CA ASN A 37 -6.55 -7.75 0.57
C ASN A 37 -7.52 -6.83 1.32
N SER A 38 -8.09 -7.31 2.41
CA SER A 38 -9.03 -6.54 3.22
C SER A 38 -8.42 -5.25 3.77
N PHE A 39 -7.11 -5.16 4.01
CA PHE A 39 -6.48 -3.91 4.50
C PHE A 39 -6.53 -2.78 3.45
N THR A 40 -6.61 -3.12 2.17
CA THR A 40 -6.90 -2.16 1.09
C THR A 40 -8.40 -1.99 0.83
N ALA A 41 -9.19 -3.05 1.03
CA ALA A 41 -10.63 -3.02 0.73
C ALA A 41 -11.46 -2.25 1.77
N ARG A 42 -11.13 -2.39 3.06
CA ARG A 42 -11.85 -1.74 4.17
C ARG A 42 -11.78 -0.23 3.99
N HIS A 43 -12.81 0.48 4.44
CA HIS A 43 -12.90 1.94 4.33
C HIS A 43 -12.84 2.53 2.91
N ASN A 44 -12.96 1.70 1.87
CA ASN A 44 -12.63 2.08 0.49
C ASN A 44 -11.26 2.78 0.41
N LEU A 45 -10.24 2.26 1.10
CA LEU A 45 -8.98 2.97 1.34
C LEU A 45 -8.37 3.57 0.06
N SER A 46 -8.37 2.83 -1.06
CA SER A 46 -7.83 3.33 -2.33
C SER A 46 -8.57 4.57 -2.85
N GLN A 47 -9.88 4.68 -2.62
CA GLN A 47 -10.66 5.89 -2.94
C GLN A 47 -10.41 7.02 -1.94
N VAL A 48 -10.15 6.71 -0.67
CA VAL A 48 -9.71 7.73 0.30
C VAL A 48 -8.36 8.32 -0.13
N VAL A 49 -7.44 7.47 -0.62
CA VAL A 49 -6.16 7.90 -1.21
C VAL A 49 -6.37 8.77 -2.45
N LYS A 50 -7.29 8.40 -3.35
CA LYS A 50 -7.68 9.26 -4.49
C LYS A 50 -8.13 10.63 -4.00
N THR A 51 -9.06 10.69 -3.06
CA THR A 51 -9.63 11.94 -2.55
C THR A 51 -8.56 12.86 -1.97
N ILE A 52 -7.64 12.34 -1.15
CA ILE A 52 -6.57 13.17 -0.58
C ILE A 52 -5.51 13.57 -1.62
N ALA A 53 -5.21 12.69 -2.59
CA ALA A 53 -4.30 13.00 -3.69
C ALA A 53 -4.83 14.17 -4.55
N GLU A 54 -6.09 14.09 -4.98
CA GLU A 54 -6.72 15.12 -5.81
C GLU A 54 -6.95 16.43 -5.03
N ALA A 55 -7.24 16.34 -3.72
CA ALA A 55 -7.34 17.54 -2.88
C ALA A 55 -6.01 18.29 -2.71
N GLY A 56 -4.89 17.56 -2.65
CA GLY A 56 -3.57 18.14 -2.44
C GLY A 56 -2.74 18.37 -3.70
N GLN A 57 -3.25 18.01 -4.88
CA GLN A 57 -2.62 18.27 -6.17
C GLN A 57 -3.68 18.80 -7.15
N PRO A 58 -3.87 20.13 -7.21
CA PRO A 58 -4.83 20.73 -8.14
C PRO A 58 -4.62 20.26 -9.58
N GLY A 59 -5.70 19.86 -10.25
CA GLY A 59 -5.64 19.38 -11.65
C GLY A 59 -5.16 17.93 -11.84
N LEU A 60 -4.78 17.22 -10.77
CA LEU A 60 -4.51 15.78 -10.83
C LEU A 60 -5.82 14.99 -11.00
N LYS A 61 -5.80 14.00 -11.88
CA LYS A 61 -6.81 12.93 -11.93
C LYS A 61 -6.19 11.61 -11.49
N PHE A 62 -6.59 11.08 -10.33
CA PHE A 62 -6.00 9.88 -9.74
C PHE A 62 -6.93 8.67 -9.96
N GLU A 63 -6.71 7.92 -11.03
CA GLU A 63 -7.57 6.82 -11.46
C GLU A 63 -7.21 5.51 -10.76
N VAL A 64 -8.11 5.03 -9.91
CA VAL A 64 -7.89 3.86 -9.06
C VAL A 64 -8.48 2.60 -9.69
N THR A 65 -7.66 1.56 -9.79
CA THR A 65 -8.09 0.18 -10.00
C THR A 65 -7.63 -0.70 -8.85
N THR A 66 -8.38 -1.76 -8.53
CA THR A 66 -8.04 -2.67 -7.43
C THR A 66 -8.13 -4.14 -7.83
N VAL A 67 -7.13 -4.93 -7.45
CA VAL A 67 -7.19 -6.40 -7.43
C VAL A 67 -7.10 -6.86 -5.98
N ILE A 68 -8.22 -7.34 -5.45
CA ILE A 68 -8.40 -7.62 -4.04
C ILE A 68 -8.83 -9.07 -3.81
N TYR A 69 -8.07 -9.78 -2.98
CA TYR A 69 -8.48 -11.08 -2.44
C TYR A 69 -8.33 -11.08 -0.91
N GLY A 70 -9.44 -11.31 -0.18
CA GLY A 70 -9.48 -11.22 1.29
C GLY A 70 -8.45 -12.11 1.99
N GLY A 71 -7.70 -11.53 2.94
CA GLY A 71 -6.64 -12.22 3.70
C GLY A 71 -5.56 -12.91 2.86
N ARG A 72 -5.29 -12.45 1.64
CA ARG A 72 -4.28 -13.02 0.74
C ARG A 72 -2.98 -12.20 0.74
N THR A 73 -1.86 -12.89 0.55
CA THR A 73 -0.50 -12.35 0.43
C THR A 73 -0.13 -12.10 -1.04
N LEU A 74 0.98 -11.42 -1.32
CA LEU A 74 1.47 -11.30 -2.71
C LEU A 74 1.79 -12.67 -3.35
N LYS A 75 2.21 -13.65 -2.55
CA LYS A 75 2.36 -15.05 -3.00
C LYS A 75 1.05 -15.63 -3.50
N ASP A 76 -0.04 -15.42 -2.75
CA ASP A 76 -1.36 -15.84 -3.18
C ASP A 76 -1.79 -15.09 -4.45
N HIS A 77 -1.55 -13.79 -4.53
CA HIS A 77 -1.86 -13.00 -5.73
C HIS A 77 -1.16 -13.54 -6.97
N TRP A 78 0.11 -13.94 -6.85
CA TRP A 78 0.85 -14.57 -7.94
C TRP A 78 0.24 -15.91 -8.37
N ARG A 79 -0.13 -16.74 -7.41
CA ARG A 79 -0.86 -18.00 -7.67
C ARG A 79 -2.21 -17.76 -8.36
N LEU A 80 -2.86 -16.63 -8.04
CA LEU A 80 -4.17 -16.25 -8.57
C LEU A 80 -4.11 -15.45 -9.88
N GLY A 81 -2.96 -15.39 -10.56
CA GLY A 81 -2.85 -14.75 -11.87
C GLY A 81 -2.76 -13.21 -11.84
N THR A 82 -2.53 -12.61 -10.66
CA THR A 82 -2.55 -11.14 -10.52
C THR A 82 -1.52 -10.43 -11.41
N GLN A 83 -0.43 -11.12 -11.77
CA GLN A 83 0.59 -10.64 -12.70
C GLN A 83 0.02 -10.17 -14.04
N ASN A 84 -1.08 -10.77 -14.52
CA ASN A 84 -1.70 -10.38 -15.79
C ASN A 84 -2.36 -8.99 -15.71
N PHE A 85 -2.94 -8.63 -14.55
CA PHE A 85 -3.47 -7.28 -14.35
C PHE A 85 -2.36 -6.24 -14.24
N VAL A 86 -1.17 -6.61 -13.76
CA VAL A 86 0.00 -5.72 -13.76
C VAL A 86 0.51 -5.48 -15.17
N LYS A 87 0.58 -6.52 -16.01
CA LYS A 87 1.02 -6.42 -17.41
C LYS A 87 -0.12 -6.22 -18.41
N LEU A 88 -1.26 -5.70 -17.96
CA LEU A 88 -2.49 -5.63 -18.75
C LEU A 88 -2.30 -4.95 -20.11
N ALA A 89 -1.45 -3.92 -20.19
CA ALA A 89 -1.16 -3.19 -21.43
C ALA A 89 -0.33 -4.00 -22.46
N SER A 90 0.34 -5.08 -22.04
CA SER A 90 1.15 -5.96 -22.89
C SER A 90 0.74 -7.44 -22.82
N LEU A 91 -0.37 -7.74 -22.14
CA LEU A 91 -0.84 -9.10 -21.90
C LEU A 91 -1.36 -9.71 -23.21
N THR A 92 -0.89 -10.91 -23.55
CA THR A 92 -1.38 -11.62 -24.73
C THR A 92 -2.57 -12.52 -24.39
N ARG A 93 -3.39 -12.83 -25.41
CA ARG A 93 -4.48 -13.80 -25.29
C ARG A 93 -3.99 -15.17 -24.80
N ASP A 94 -2.84 -15.62 -25.29
CA ASP A 94 -2.27 -16.92 -24.92
C ASP A 94 -1.85 -16.96 -23.45
N GLU A 95 -1.22 -15.89 -22.95
CA GLU A 95 -0.86 -15.77 -21.53
C GLU A 95 -2.09 -15.78 -20.61
N GLU A 96 -3.16 -15.08 -21.03
CA GLU A 96 -4.42 -15.04 -20.30
C GLU A 96 -5.14 -16.40 -20.33
N GLN A 97 -5.18 -17.06 -21.48
CA GLN A 97 -5.75 -18.41 -21.62
C GLN A 97 -4.97 -19.45 -20.80
N ALA A 98 -3.64 -19.38 -20.77
CA ALA A 98 -2.81 -20.24 -19.94
C ALA A 98 -3.10 -20.03 -18.45
N THR A 99 -3.29 -18.78 -18.03
CA THR A 99 -3.66 -18.44 -16.65
C THR A 99 -5.05 -18.98 -16.29
N ILE A 100 -6.03 -18.81 -17.18
CA ILE A 100 -7.38 -19.40 -17.03
C ILE A 100 -7.31 -20.92 -16.90
N GLN A 101 -6.46 -21.57 -17.70
CA GLN A 101 -6.31 -23.02 -17.65
C GLN A 101 -5.70 -23.47 -16.32
N SER A 102 -4.63 -22.80 -15.87
CA SER A 102 -4.03 -23.06 -14.55
C SER A 102 -5.04 -22.90 -13.40
N LEU A 103 -5.88 -21.87 -13.46
CA LEU A 103 -6.92 -21.62 -12.46
C LEU A 103 -8.05 -22.67 -12.52
N ARG A 104 -8.44 -23.14 -13.72
CA ARG A 104 -9.39 -24.26 -13.85
C ARG A 104 -8.87 -25.51 -13.16
N ASP A 105 -7.58 -25.81 -13.34
CA ASP A 105 -6.97 -26.99 -12.73
C ASP A 105 -6.83 -26.83 -11.20
N ALA A 106 -6.53 -25.62 -10.72
CA ALA A 106 -6.54 -25.31 -9.29
C ALA A 106 -7.95 -25.49 -8.67
N VAL A 107 -9.01 -25.01 -9.32
CA VAL A 107 -10.40 -25.16 -8.86
C VAL A 107 -10.84 -26.62 -8.89
N LYS A 108 -10.41 -27.41 -9.89
CA LYS A 108 -10.68 -28.86 -9.93
C LYS A 108 -9.99 -29.58 -8.76
N LYS A 109 -8.73 -29.21 -8.47
CA LYS A 109 -7.92 -29.80 -7.40
C LYS A 109 -8.49 -29.47 -6.01
N ASP A 110 -8.93 -28.23 -5.79
CA ASP A 110 -9.57 -27.82 -4.55
C ASP A 110 -10.84 -26.99 -4.83
N ARG A 111 -11.98 -27.68 -4.81
CA ARG A 111 -13.30 -27.06 -5.06
C ARG A 111 -13.72 -26.09 -3.95
N LYS A 112 -13.03 -26.08 -2.81
CA LYS A 112 -13.29 -25.15 -1.70
C LYS A 112 -12.44 -23.89 -1.79
N ASP A 113 -11.46 -23.82 -2.70
CA ASP A 113 -10.71 -22.60 -2.96
C ASP A 113 -11.57 -21.56 -3.70
N LYS A 114 -12.35 -20.82 -2.91
CA LYS A 114 -13.17 -19.71 -3.40
C LYS A 114 -12.34 -18.61 -4.07
N TYR A 115 -11.06 -18.47 -3.74
CA TYR A 115 -10.20 -17.44 -4.33
C TYR A 115 -9.76 -17.85 -5.73
N ALA A 116 -9.37 -19.11 -5.95
CA ALA A 116 -9.12 -19.63 -7.29
C ALA A 116 -10.37 -19.54 -8.17
N SER A 117 -11.55 -19.86 -7.61
CA SER A 117 -12.83 -19.73 -8.33
C SER A 117 -13.14 -18.27 -8.70
N GLY A 118 -12.96 -17.34 -7.75
CA GLY A 118 -13.14 -15.91 -8.02
C GLY A 118 -12.12 -15.34 -9.01
N ALA A 119 -10.85 -15.76 -8.91
CA ALA A 119 -9.81 -15.39 -9.87
C ALA A 119 -10.14 -15.91 -11.27
N LEU A 120 -10.55 -17.18 -11.40
CA LEU A 120 -10.96 -17.77 -12.67
C LEU A 120 -12.05 -16.93 -13.35
N ALA A 121 -13.08 -16.53 -12.61
CA ALA A 121 -14.15 -15.69 -13.14
C ALA A 121 -13.63 -14.32 -13.61
N ARG A 122 -12.74 -13.67 -12.84
CA ARG A 122 -12.13 -12.38 -13.22
C ARG A 122 -11.29 -12.49 -14.49
N HIS A 123 -10.50 -13.55 -14.61
CA HIS A 123 -9.66 -13.80 -15.78
C HIS A 123 -10.49 -14.14 -17.03
N GLN A 124 -11.55 -14.94 -16.87
CA GLN A 124 -12.50 -15.17 -17.96
C GLN A 124 -13.18 -13.89 -18.45
N GLU A 125 -13.48 -12.95 -17.56
CA GLU A 125 -14.02 -11.64 -17.94
C GLU A 125 -12.97 -10.75 -18.61
N LEU A 126 -11.74 -10.76 -18.09
CA LEU A 126 -10.62 -10.06 -18.69
C LEU A 126 -10.40 -10.51 -20.14
N LEU A 127 -10.39 -11.83 -20.42
CA LEU A 127 -10.19 -12.37 -21.76
C LEU A 127 -11.20 -11.82 -22.79
N LYS A 128 -12.46 -11.58 -22.39
CA LYS A 128 -13.49 -11.01 -23.28
C LYS A 128 -13.22 -9.57 -23.68
N THR A 129 -12.48 -8.84 -22.84
CA THR A 129 -12.21 -7.41 -23.01
C THR A 129 -10.75 -7.12 -23.34
N LEU A 130 -9.92 -8.16 -23.48
CA LEU A 130 -8.48 -8.03 -23.61
C LEU A 130 -8.05 -7.24 -24.86
N ASP A 131 -8.77 -7.37 -25.97
CA ASP A 131 -8.45 -6.69 -27.23
C ASP A 131 -8.69 -5.18 -27.18
N ARG A 132 -9.29 -4.65 -26.10
CA ARG A 132 -9.44 -3.21 -25.90
C ARG A 132 -8.08 -2.59 -25.57
N SER A 133 -7.90 -1.31 -25.89
CA SER A 133 -6.72 -0.57 -25.44
C SER A 133 -6.73 -0.45 -23.92
N HIS A 134 -5.65 -0.90 -23.28
CA HIS A 134 -5.45 -0.78 -21.84
C HIS A 134 -4.34 0.22 -21.54
N ARG A 135 -4.59 1.09 -20.55
CA ARG A 135 -3.58 2.05 -20.09
C ARG A 135 -2.50 1.32 -19.30
N LYS A 136 -1.27 1.81 -19.41
CA LYS A 136 -0.18 1.40 -18.54
C LYS A 136 -0.40 1.97 -17.13
N TRP A 137 0.10 1.27 -16.13
CA TRP A 137 0.09 1.76 -14.75
C TRP A 137 1.22 2.75 -14.54
N ASP A 138 0.88 3.95 -14.06
CA ASP A 138 1.86 4.92 -13.60
C ASP A 138 2.39 4.51 -12.21
N ILE A 139 1.50 3.95 -11.38
CA ILE A 139 1.81 3.47 -10.04
C ILE A 139 1.14 2.11 -9.82
N VAL A 140 1.87 1.18 -9.22
CA VAL A 140 1.31 -0.06 -8.68
C VAL A 140 1.66 -0.17 -7.20
N VAL A 141 0.63 -0.23 -6.38
CA VAL A 141 0.70 -0.39 -4.93
C VAL A 141 0.63 -1.87 -4.58
N LEU A 142 1.65 -2.35 -3.89
CA LEU A 142 1.78 -3.73 -3.43
C LEU A 142 1.58 -3.77 -1.92
N GLN A 143 0.43 -4.26 -1.46
CA GLN A 143 0.12 -4.35 -0.03
C GLN A 143 0.82 -5.56 0.62
N SER A 144 1.48 -5.37 1.76
CA SER A 144 1.93 -6.46 2.64
C SER A 144 0.78 -7.02 3.48
N TYR A 145 0.96 -8.14 4.17
CA TYR A 145 0.03 -8.61 5.17
C TYR A 145 0.74 -8.94 6.49
N ARG A 146 0.71 -10.21 6.92
CA ARG A 146 1.42 -10.71 8.10
C ARG A 146 2.71 -11.43 7.70
N ASP A 147 3.20 -11.14 6.50
CA ASP A 147 4.21 -11.89 5.75
C ASP A 147 5.41 -11.03 5.36
N ASP A 148 5.71 -10.04 6.20
CA ASP A 148 6.75 -9.03 6.06
C ASP A 148 7.70 -9.00 7.27
N MET A 149 7.86 -10.15 7.93
CA MET A 149 8.76 -10.37 9.08
C MET A 149 9.83 -11.42 8.72
N PRO A 150 10.96 -11.51 9.46
CA PRO A 150 12.04 -12.46 9.14
C PRO A 150 11.60 -13.93 9.09
N ASP A 151 10.68 -14.32 9.97
CA ASP A 151 10.12 -15.67 10.07
C ASP A 151 9.08 -15.99 8.99
N ASP A 152 8.59 -14.97 8.29
CA ASP A 152 7.68 -15.11 7.16
C ASP A 152 8.03 -14.10 6.05
N PRO A 153 9.02 -14.41 5.19
CA PRO A 153 9.57 -13.45 4.23
C PRO A 153 8.80 -13.38 2.90
N ARG A 154 7.56 -13.87 2.82
CA ARG A 154 6.85 -14.01 1.52
C ARG A 154 6.65 -12.67 0.83
N TYR A 155 6.47 -11.57 1.55
CA TYR A 155 6.40 -10.24 0.96
C TYR A 155 7.74 -9.83 0.32
N VAL A 156 8.85 -10.09 1.00
CA VAL A 156 10.22 -9.86 0.48
C VAL A 156 10.53 -10.75 -0.73
N GLU A 157 9.96 -11.95 -0.80
CA GLU A 157 10.13 -12.86 -1.94
C GLU A 157 9.30 -12.44 -3.18
N TYR A 158 8.05 -12.00 -2.98
CA TYR A 158 7.12 -11.77 -4.10
C TYR A 158 7.03 -10.32 -4.55
N ALA A 159 7.31 -9.33 -3.70
CA ALA A 159 7.33 -7.94 -4.13
C ALA A 159 8.33 -7.67 -5.27
N PRO A 160 9.56 -8.23 -5.28
CA PRO A 160 10.48 -8.09 -6.41
C PRO A 160 9.92 -8.65 -7.73
N LYS A 161 9.24 -9.80 -7.69
CA LYS A 161 8.65 -10.41 -8.89
C LYS A 161 7.60 -9.50 -9.55
N PHE A 162 6.77 -8.84 -8.73
CA PHE A 162 5.84 -7.83 -9.23
C PHE A 162 6.57 -6.55 -9.67
N ALA A 163 7.57 -6.10 -8.92
CA ALA A 163 8.36 -4.91 -9.24
C ALA A 163 9.00 -5.00 -10.63
N ASP A 164 9.53 -6.16 -11.00
CA ASP A 164 10.10 -6.40 -12.33
C ASP A 164 9.06 -6.18 -13.45
N LEU A 165 7.84 -6.69 -13.27
CA LEU A 165 6.74 -6.51 -14.23
C LEU A 165 6.25 -5.05 -14.32
N ILE A 166 6.19 -4.37 -13.17
CA ILE A 166 5.78 -2.97 -13.08
C ILE A 166 6.80 -2.09 -13.81
N ARG A 167 8.08 -2.28 -13.52
CA ARG A 167 9.18 -1.50 -14.10
C ARG A 167 9.38 -1.77 -15.58
N ALA A 168 9.17 -3.01 -16.05
CA ALA A 168 9.24 -3.35 -17.47
C ALA A 168 8.28 -2.50 -18.34
N GLN A 169 7.26 -1.91 -17.72
CA GLN A 169 6.27 -1.05 -18.39
C GLN A 169 6.44 0.45 -18.04
N GLY A 170 7.46 0.81 -17.27
CA GLY A 170 7.74 2.18 -16.82
C GLY A 170 6.96 2.62 -15.57
N GLY A 171 6.23 1.71 -14.90
CA GLY A 171 5.47 2.02 -13.71
C GLY A 171 6.32 2.18 -12.45
N ARG A 172 5.82 2.94 -11.48
CA ARG A 172 6.42 3.11 -10.16
C ARG A 172 5.89 2.07 -9.17
N VAL A 173 6.79 1.50 -8.37
CA VAL A 173 6.45 0.54 -7.33
C VAL A 173 6.23 1.28 -6.01
N VAL A 174 5.10 1.01 -5.36
CA VAL A 174 4.81 1.48 -4.00
C VAL A 174 4.59 0.26 -3.10
N LEU A 175 5.41 0.13 -2.06
CA LEU A 175 5.20 -0.84 -1.00
C LEU A 175 4.27 -0.24 0.03
N TYR A 176 3.06 -0.77 0.14
CA TYR A 176 2.15 -0.46 1.24
C TYR A 176 2.35 -1.49 2.34
N GLU A 177 3.22 -1.17 3.30
CA GLU A 177 3.42 -1.98 4.48
C GLU A 177 2.23 -1.77 5.43
N THR A 178 1.54 -2.86 5.75
CA THR A 178 0.44 -2.87 6.72
C THR A 178 0.95 -3.26 8.09
N SER A 179 0.24 -2.88 9.15
CA SER A 179 0.71 -3.11 10.52
C SER A 179 -0.29 -3.85 11.43
N PRO A 180 -0.86 -4.99 11.01
CA PRO A 180 -1.88 -5.67 11.82
C PRO A 180 -1.39 -6.15 13.20
N GLN A 181 -0.07 -6.30 13.40
CA GLN A 181 0.51 -6.74 14.68
C GLN A 181 0.87 -5.60 15.63
N THR A 182 0.93 -4.33 15.18
CA THR A 182 1.37 -3.23 16.06
C THR A 182 0.33 -2.11 16.24
N GLN A 183 -0.89 -2.31 15.73
CA GLN A 183 -2.04 -1.41 15.95
C GLN A 183 -2.75 -1.68 17.27
N ASN A 184 -3.05 -0.62 18.02
CA ASN A 184 -3.82 -0.67 19.27
C ASN A 184 -5.35 -0.67 19.03
N GLU A 185 -6.05 -1.57 19.71
CA GLU A 185 -7.54 -1.58 19.77
C GLU A 185 -8.10 -0.72 20.92
N LYS A 186 -7.27 -0.40 21.91
CA LYS A 186 -7.60 0.42 23.08
C LYS A 186 -6.57 1.52 23.24
N ALA A 187 -6.96 2.62 23.89
CA ALA A 187 -6.02 3.67 24.25
C ALA A 187 -4.87 3.08 25.08
N LEU A 188 -3.65 3.54 24.80
CA LEU A 188 -2.46 3.06 25.48
C LEU A 188 -2.25 3.82 26.79
N THR A 189 -1.91 3.08 27.85
CA THR A 189 -1.54 3.63 29.17
C THR A 189 -0.03 3.65 29.41
N ALA A 190 0.74 3.05 28.50
CA ALA A 190 2.20 3.01 28.50
C ALA A 190 2.73 3.12 27.06
N PRO A 191 3.96 3.59 26.85
CA PRO A 191 4.56 3.65 25.52
C PRO A 191 4.59 2.28 24.82
N PRO A 192 4.34 2.22 23.50
CA PRO A 192 4.45 0.98 22.73
C PRO A 192 5.91 0.50 22.64
N ASP A 193 6.10 -0.82 22.48
CA ASP A 193 7.42 -1.39 22.21
C ASP A 193 7.91 -0.98 20.80
N VAL A 194 9.07 -0.35 20.75
CA VAL A 194 9.69 0.19 19.54
C VAL A 194 10.47 -0.89 18.78
N ALA A 195 11.03 -1.88 19.48
CA ALA A 195 11.94 -2.87 18.90
C ALA A 195 11.36 -3.65 17.70
N PRO A 196 10.13 -4.23 17.77
CA PRO A 196 9.58 -4.99 16.64
C PRO A 196 9.30 -4.09 15.42
N VAL A 197 8.90 -2.83 15.64
CA VAL A 197 8.67 -1.87 14.56
C VAL A 197 9.98 -1.54 13.84
N ILE A 198 11.05 -1.24 14.57
CA ILE A 198 12.35 -0.92 13.96
C ILE A 198 12.92 -2.12 13.21
N ALA A 199 12.80 -3.34 13.75
CA ALA A 199 13.25 -4.55 13.06
C ALA A 199 12.51 -4.74 11.73
N LYS A 200 11.18 -4.59 11.74
CA LYS A 200 10.35 -4.66 10.54
C LYS A 200 10.71 -3.60 9.51
N GLU A 201 10.80 -2.34 9.93
CA GLU A 201 11.02 -1.21 9.02
C GLU A 201 12.40 -1.25 8.36
N LYS A 202 13.43 -1.81 9.02
CA LYS A 202 14.73 -2.08 8.38
C LYS A 202 14.62 -3.08 7.22
N ILE A 203 13.78 -4.11 7.34
CA ILE A 203 13.55 -5.10 6.29
C ILE A 203 12.85 -4.44 5.10
N ILE A 204 11.83 -3.63 5.38
CA ILE A 204 11.08 -2.91 4.35
C ILE A 204 11.96 -1.86 3.65
N ALA A 205 12.77 -1.12 4.38
CA ALA A 205 13.74 -0.19 3.82
C ALA A 205 14.75 -0.89 2.90
N ALA A 206 15.31 -2.03 3.34
CA ALA A 206 16.22 -2.83 2.52
C ALA A 206 15.54 -3.37 1.25
N LEU A 207 14.30 -3.85 1.35
CA LEU A 207 13.50 -4.29 0.21
C LEU A 207 13.23 -3.14 -0.76
N ALA A 208 12.81 -1.98 -0.25
CA ALA A 208 12.52 -0.78 -1.04
C ALA A 208 13.74 -0.31 -1.82
N LYS A 209 14.92 -0.28 -1.17
CA LYS A 209 16.20 0.03 -1.82
C LYS A 209 16.54 -0.98 -2.91
N ARG A 210 16.34 -2.28 -2.64
CA ARG A 210 16.60 -3.36 -3.62
C ARG A 210 15.77 -3.23 -4.88
N ILE A 211 14.49 -2.86 -4.76
CA ILE A 211 13.55 -2.85 -5.91
C ILE A 211 13.24 -1.44 -6.44
N ASN A 212 13.85 -0.40 -5.85
CA ASN A 212 13.58 1.01 -6.13
C ASN A 212 12.09 1.37 -5.96
N ALA A 213 11.55 1.15 -4.75
CA ALA A 213 10.16 1.44 -4.42
C ALA A 213 10.01 2.62 -3.44
N THR A 214 8.90 3.36 -3.59
CA THR A 214 8.38 4.22 -2.51
C THR A 214 7.75 3.32 -1.44
N VAL A 215 7.82 3.74 -0.18
CA VAL A 215 7.21 3.02 0.94
C VAL A 215 6.14 3.88 1.60
N VAL A 216 5.03 3.23 1.96
CA VAL A 216 4.03 3.71 2.92
C VAL A 216 4.21 2.86 4.19
N PRO A 217 5.01 3.33 5.17
CA PRO A 217 5.50 2.55 6.31
C PRO A 217 4.56 2.68 7.52
N MET A 218 3.47 1.93 7.51
CA MET A 218 2.43 2.09 8.52
C MET A 218 2.81 1.54 9.90
N ALA A 219 3.80 0.67 10.06
CA ALA A 219 4.29 0.32 11.40
C ALA A 219 5.01 1.51 12.07
N MET A 220 5.90 2.19 11.36
CA MET A 220 6.56 3.42 11.85
C MET A 220 5.55 4.54 12.12
N VAL A 221 4.59 4.74 11.20
CA VAL A 221 3.57 5.78 11.36
C VAL A 221 2.60 5.46 12.50
N ALA A 222 2.18 4.19 12.66
CA ALA A 222 1.35 3.76 13.78
C ALA A 222 2.09 3.93 15.11
N LEU A 223 3.36 3.55 15.18
CA LEU A 223 4.21 3.75 16.37
C LEU A 223 4.26 5.24 16.77
N HIS A 224 4.50 6.12 15.80
CA HIS A 224 4.52 7.56 16.04
C HIS A 224 3.15 8.10 16.51
N CYS A 225 2.06 7.62 15.92
CA CYS A 225 0.71 7.96 16.34
C CYS A 225 0.43 7.51 17.78
N GLN A 226 0.70 6.25 18.09
CA GLN A 226 0.49 5.65 19.41
C GLN A 226 1.35 6.31 20.51
N THR A 227 2.49 6.89 20.14
CA THR A 227 3.34 7.64 21.06
C THR A 227 2.85 9.07 21.28
N THR A 228 2.38 9.74 20.22
CA THR A 228 1.99 11.17 20.25
C THR A 228 0.53 11.38 20.68
N ARG A 229 -0.34 10.44 20.33
CA ARG A 229 -1.78 10.41 20.61
C ARG A 229 -2.18 9.02 21.11
N PRO A 230 -1.71 8.62 22.30
CA PRO A 230 -2.01 7.29 22.87
C PRO A 230 -3.52 7.07 23.12
N ASP A 231 -4.30 8.15 23.13
CA ASP A 231 -5.76 8.14 23.21
C ASP A 231 -6.45 7.64 21.93
N LEU A 232 -5.81 7.77 20.77
CA LEU A 232 -6.36 7.32 19.50
C LEU A 232 -6.15 5.81 19.31
N THR A 233 -7.22 5.10 18.96
CA THR A 233 -7.16 3.70 18.56
C THR A 233 -7.00 3.59 17.04
N LEU A 234 -6.25 2.58 16.60
CA LEU A 234 -5.95 2.34 15.18
C LEU A 234 -6.60 1.07 14.62
N ARG A 235 -7.12 0.21 15.49
CA ARG A 235 -7.84 -1.01 15.15
C ARG A 235 -9.22 -1.00 15.82
N PHE A 236 -10.18 -1.71 15.23
CA PHE A 236 -11.43 -2.01 15.91
C PHE A 236 -11.18 -2.94 17.11
N VAL A 237 -12.09 -2.95 18.08
CA VAL A 237 -12.08 -3.89 19.19
C VAL A 237 -12.65 -5.24 18.74
N ASN A 238 -13.80 -5.23 18.07
CA ASN A 238 -14.50 -6.44 17.63
C ASN A 238 -14.11 -6.91 16.22
N ASP A 239 -13.03 -6.33 15.66
CA ASP A 239 -12.49 -6.69 14.36
C ASP A 239 -10.96 -6.47 14.35
N ALA A 240 -10.21 -7.41 13.78
CA ALA A 240 -8.76 -7.31 13.67
C ALA A 240 -8.30 -6.30 12.58
N HIS A 241 -9.23 -5.70 11.84
CA HIS A 241 -8.93 -4.70 10.83
C HIS A 241 -8.70 -3.30 11.42
N LEU A 242 -7.87 -2.54 10.72
CA LEU A 242 -7.72 -1.11 10.92
C LEU A 242 -9.08 -0.41 11.02
N ASN A 243 -9.21 0.56 11.92
CA ASN A 243 -10.40 1.41 12.02
C ASN A 243 -10.28 2.64 11.10
N GLN A 244 -11.29 3.50 11.12
CA GLN A 244 -11.36 4.70 10.29
C GLN A 244 -10.19 5.66 10.57
N THR A 245 -9.70 5.74 11.81
CA THR A 245 -8.53 6.57 12.18
C THR A 245 -7.27 6.10 11.44
N MET A 246 -7.00 4.80 11.47
CA MET A 246 -5.84 4.24 10.79
C MET A 246 -5.98 4.31 9.26
N ALA A 247 -7.19 4.20 8.71
CA ALA A 247 -7.44 4.42 7.30
C ALA A 247 -7.18 5.89 6.88
N TYR A 248 -7.62 6.86 7.69
CA TYR A 248 -7.30 8.28 7.48
C TYR A 248 -5.80 8.55 7.52
N LEU A 249 -5.13 8.02 8.55
CA LEU A 249 -3.69 8.15 8.73
C LEU A 249 -2.92 7.52 7.56
N THR A 250 -3.36 6.34 7.10
CA THR A 250 -2.79 5.67 5.92
C THR A 250 -2.93 6.52 4.67
N ALA A 251 -4.09 7.13 4.42
CA ALA A 251 -4.28 8.00 3.25
C ALA A 251 -3.37 9.24 3.29
N CYS A 252 -3.19 9.85 4.47
CA CYS A 252 -2.23 10.94 4.68
C CYS A 252 -0.78 10.50 4.39
N THR A 253 -0.39 9.31 4.84
CA THR A 253 0.94 8.75 4.56
C THR A 253 1.14 8.48 3.07
N PHE A 254 0.13 7.95 2.37
CA PHE A 254 0.18 7.81 0.91
C PHE A 254 0.42 9.14 0.22
N TYR A 255 -0.29 10.20 0.60
CA TYR A 255 -0.07 11.52 0.03
C TYR A 255 1.39 11.98 0.18
N GLY A 256 1.91 11.93 1.41
CA GLY A 256 3.30 12.30 1.68
C GLY A 256 4.32 11.43 0.92
N ALA A 257 4.07 10.12 0.82
CA ALA A 257 4.96 9.19 0.16
C ALA A 257 4.97 9.37 -1.38
N LEU A 258 3.82 9.65 -1.98
CA LEU A 258 3.66 9.75 -3.44
C LEU A 258 4.13 11.09 -4.00
N PHE A 259 3.91 12.19 -3.27
CA PHE A 259 4.10 13.55 -3.75
C PHE A 259 5.19 14.34 -3.03
N ASP A 260 5.78 13.76 -1.99
CA ASP A 260 6.79 14.41 -1.16
C ASP A 260 6.36 15.76 -0.56
N LYS A 261 5.08 15.84 -0.17
CA LYS A 261 4.47 17.03 0.44
C LYS A 261 3.77 16.65 1.73
N SER A 262 3.76 17.55 2.72
CA SER A 262 2.98 17.35 3.93
C SER A 262 1.47 17.34 3.60
N PRO A 263 0.68 16.40 4.15
CA PRO A 263 -0.78 16.41 4.03
C PRO A 263 -1.45 17.43 4.97
N GLU A 264 -0.69 18.16 5.78
CA GLU A 264 -1.22 19.18 6.70
C GLU A 264 -1.99 20.27 5.94
N GLY A 265 -3.21 20.54 6.42
CA GLY A 265 -4.10 21.53 5.82
C GLY A 265 -5.03 20.98 4.73
N LEU A 266 -4.88 19.71 4.31
CA LEU A 266 -5.78 19.09 3.34
C LEU A 266 -7.20 18.93 3.91
N ALA A 267 -8.20 19.08 3.03
CA ALA A 267 -9.59 19.25 3.43
C ALA A 267 -10.31 17.95 3.87
N LEU A 268 -9.79 16.76 3.53
CA LEU A 268 -10.42 15.48 3.88
C LEU A 268 -10.68 15.40 5.39
N ASP A 269 -11.94 15.21 5.80
CA ASP A 269 -12.40 15.30 7.19
C ASP A 269 -13.12 14.03 7.67
N ARG A 270 -13.30 13.02 6.82
CA ARG A 270 -14.08 11.83 7.15
C ARG A 270 -13.62 10.58 6.43
N VAL A 271 -13.92 9.44 7.03
CA VAL A 271 -13.73 8.11 6.45
C VAL A 271 -14.95 7.24 6.79
N THR A 272 -15.46 6.52 5.79
CA THR A 272 -16.61 5.63 5.92
C THR A 272 -16.18 4.19 5.70
N ASP A 273 -16.52 3.33 6.64
CA ASP A 273 -16.25 1.90 6.50
C ASP A 273 -17.28 1.18 5.61
N ILE A 274 -16.90 0.04 5.08
CA ILE A 274 -17.74 -0.79 4.18
C ILE A 274 -18.26 -2.08 4.84
N ARG A 275 -17.91 -2.34 6.11
CA ARG A 275 -18.50 -3.44 6.87
C ARG A 275 -19.23 -2.88 8.07
N TYR A 276 -20.49 -3.27 8.13
CA TYR A 276 -21.41 -2.91 9.18
C TYR A 276 -21.22 -3.80 10.42
N LEU A 277 -21.83 -3.41 11.53
CA LEU A 277 -21.91 -4.25 12.72
C LEU A 277 -22.58 -5.60 12.39
N ASP A 278 -23.74 -5.52 11.73
CA ASP A 278 -24.54 -6.63 11.24
C ASP A 278 -25.46 -6.20 10.08
N ASP A 279 -26.25 -7.14 9.56
CA ASP A 279 -27.13 -6.93 8.39
C ASP A 279 -28.28 -5.92 8.63
N LYS A 280 -28.64 -5.68 9.89
CA LYS A 280 -29.71 -4.76 10.30
C LYS A 280 -29.15 -3.37 10.64
N GLN A 281 -27.93 -3.29 11.15
CA GLN A 281 -27.32 -2.05 11.65
C GLN A 281 -26.28 -1.49 10.68
N LYS A 282 -26.73 -1.06 9.48
CA LYS A 282 -25.87 -0.57 8.40
C LYS A 282 -25.32 0.85 8.60
N ASP A 283 -25.80 1.57 9.61
CA ASP A 283 -25.26 2.86 10.04
C ASP A 283 -24.14 2.71 11.08
N LYS A 284 -23.85 1.47 11.54
CA LYS A 284 -22.87 1.17 12.57
C LYS A 284 -21.62 0.48 12.04
N ASP A 285 -20.47 0.85 12.56
CA ASP A 285 -19.22 0.13 12.35
C ASP A 285 -19.09 -1.12 13.24
N ARG A 286 -17.94 -1.78 13.19
CA ARG A 286 -17.69 -3.03 13.91
C ARG A 286 -17.70 -2.91 15.42
N ASP A 287 -17.51 -1.71 15.96
CA ASP A 287 -17.56 -1.44 17.40
C ASP A 287 -18.89 -0.81 17.83
N GLY A 288 -19.87 -0.73 16.92
CA GLY A 288 -21.18 -0.12 17.18
C GLY A 288 -21.18 1.41 17.13
N GLY A 289 -20.04 2.01 16.75
CA GLY A 289 -19.93 3.44 16.49
C GLY A 289 -20.51 3.83 15.13
N PRO A 290 -20.53 5.12 14.77
CA PRO A 290 -20.96 5.56 13.44
C PRO A 290 -20.11 4.96 12.32
N ILE A 291 -20.75 4.43 11.26
CA ILE A 291 -20.04 3.86 10.10
C ILE A 291 -19.10 4.87 9.43
N THR A 292 -19.50 6.14 9.44
CA THR A 292 -18.67 7.28 9.02
C THR A 292 -18.11 7.99 10.23
N ARG A 293 -16.78 8.02 10.35
CA ARG A 293 -16.10 8.86 11.32
C ARG A 293 -15.81 10.21 10.69
N VAL A 294 -16.30 11.28 11.30
CA VAL A 294 -15.92 12.67 11.01
C VAL A 294 -14.87 13.10 12.04
N PHE A 295 -13.73 13.59 11.58
CA PHE A 295 -12.62 13.99 12.43
C PHE A 295 -12.77 15.45 12.84
N SER A 296 -12.49 15.73 14.13
CA SER A 296 -12.39 17.11 14.60
C SER A 296 -11.24 17.85 13.90
N ALA A 297 -11.28 19.19 13.85
CA ALA A 297 -10.19 19.97 13.26
C ALA A 297 -8.84 19.66 13.92
N LYS A 298 -8.84 19.44 15.25
CA LYS A 298 -7.66 19.06 16.02
C LYS A 298 -7.14 17.67 15.60
N ASP A 299 -8.01 16.65 15.60
CA ASP A 299 -7.58 15.30 15.24
C ASP A 299 -7.10 15.22 13.80
N ARG A 300 -7.75 15.95 12.89
CA ARG A 300 -7.33 16.06 11.50
C ARG A 300 -5.91 16.61 11.38
N ALA A 301 -5.65 17.76 12.01
CA ALA A 301 -4.34 18.39 11.99
C ALA A 301 -3.26 17.49 12.63
N ASP A 302 -3.56 16.88 13.78
CA ASP A 302 -2.65 15.96 14.45
C ASP A 302 -2.33 14.75 13.57
N LEU A 303 -3.32 14.09 12.97
CA LEU A 303 -3.13 12.90 12.14
C LEU A 303 -2.36 13.20 10.85
N GLN A 304 -2.60 14.35 10.21
CA GLN A 304 -1.85 14.80 9.04
C GLN A 304 -0.36 15.01 9.39
N ARG A 305 -0.09 15.74 10.48
CA ARG A 305 1.27 15.97 10.97
C ARG A 305 1.96 14.66 11.37
N ILE A 306 1.27 13.77 12.08
CA ILE A 306 1.77 12.46 12.50
C ILE A 306 2.14 11.60 11.28
N ALA A 307 1.30 11.56 10.24
CA ALA A 307 1.62 10.84 9.00
C ALA A 307 2.92 11.35 8.38
N TRP A 308 3.08 12.68 8.28
CA TRP A 308 4.28 13.29 7.71
C TRP A 308 5.53 13.04 8.56
N GLU A 309 5.45 13.21 9.87
CA GLU A 309 6.54 12.96 10.79
C GLU A 309 6.94 11.48 10.85
N GLY A 310 5.97 10.56 10.85
CA GLY A 310 6.22 9.13 10.80
C GLY A 310 6.90 8.70 9.50
N LEU A 311 6.48 9.26 8.36
CA LEU A 311 7.14 9.04 7.08
C LEU A 311 8.59 9.56 7.08
N LYS A 312 8.84 10.76 7.64
CA LYS A 312 10.21 11.29 7.79
C LYS A 312 11.08 10.40 8.69
N LYS A 313 10.53 9.85 9.78
CA LYS A 313 11.24 8.90 10.65
C LYS A 313 11.64 7.63 9.91
N PHE A 314 10.74 7.08 9.07
CA PHE A 314 11.08 5.94 8.22
C PHE A 314 12.20 6.28 7.22
N ARG A 315 12.13 7.45 6.57
CA ARG A 315 13.17 7.86 5.61
C ARG A 315 14.53 8.00 6.27
N ALA A 316 14.60 8.62 7.45
CA ALA A 316 15.84 8.71 8.23
C ALA A 316 16.38 7.34 8.68
N LEU A 317 15.52 6.34 8.85
CA LEU A 317 15.93 4.95 9.13
C LEU A 317 16.47 4.24 7.87
N ALA A 318 16.01 4.65 6.68
CA ALA A 318 16.32 4.03 5.39
C ALA A 318 17.58 4.60 4.71
N GLU A 319 18.09 5.74 5.19
CA GLU A 319 19.37 6.35 4.80
C GLU A 319 20.56 5.53 5.31
#